data_AF-A0A7X6TW68-F1
#
_entry.id   AF-A0A7X6TW68-F1
#
_cell.length_a   1.000
_cell.length_b   1.000
_cell.length_c   1.000
_cell.angle_alpha   90.00
_cell.angle_beta   90.00
_cell.angle_gamma   90.00
#
_symmetry.space_group_name_H-M   'P 1'
#
loop_
_entity.id
_entity.type
_entity.pdbx_description
1 polymer ?
#
loop_
_entity_poly.entity_id
_entity_poly.type
_entity_poly.pdbx_seq_one_letter_code
_entity_poly.pdbx_strand_id
1 'polypeptide(L)' 'IQLAVLVDRGHRELPIRADYVGKNVPTSKSEQVKVEIIEVDDHDKVSLYQMEEK' A
#
# COMPACT_ATOMS: atom_id res chain seq x y z
N ILE A 1 -10.70 18.87 -2.39
CA ILE A 1 -9.46 18.14 -2.05
C ILE A 1 -9.60 16.76 -2.66
N GLN A 2 -8.55 16.23 -3.26
CA GLN A 2 -8.53 14.87 -3.82
C GLN A 2 -7.35 14.08 -3.23
N LEU A 3 -7.48 12.76 -3.18
CA LEU A 3 -6.46 11.83 -2.70
C LEU A 3 -6.08 10.86 -3.82
N ALA A 4 -4.81 10.87 -4.21
CA ALA A 4 -4.21 9.89 -5.10
C ALA A 4 -3.30 8.95 -4.30
N VAL A 5 -3.42 7.64 -4.53
CA VAL A 5 -2.57 6.62 -3.89
C VAL A 5 -2.01 5.67 -4.95
N LEU A 6 -0.77 5.21 -4.75
CA LEU A 6 -0.17 4.19 -5.61
C LEU A 6 -0.82 2.82 -5.37
N VAL A 7 -1.05 2.46 -4.11
CA VAL A 7 -1.64 1.17 -3.70
C VAL A 7 -2.78 1.41 -2.71
N ASP A 8 -3.93 0.80 -2.97
CA ASP A 8 -5.01 0.63 -1.97
C ASP A 8 -4.96 -0.80 -1.44
N ARG A 9 -4.61 -0.95 -0.15
CA ARG A 9 -4.50 -2.25 0.53
C ARG A 9 -5.80 -2.71 1.22
N GLY A 10 -6.85 -1.89 1.19
CA GLY A 10 -8.07 -2.13 1.97
C GLY A 10 -7.92 -1.85 3.48
N HIS A 11 -8.73 -2.53 4.30
CA HIS A 11 -8.75 -2.43 5.77
C HIS A 11 -8.92 -1.00 6.34
N ARG A 12 -9.78 -0.20 5.70
CA ARG A 12 -10.10 1.16 6.16
C ARG A 12 -10.75 1.14 7.54
N GLU A 13 -10.26 2.00 8.44
CA GLU A 13 -10.84 2.21 9.78
C GLU A 13 -11.68 3.50 9.87
N LEU A 14 -11.64 4.32 8.81
CA LEU A 14 -12.37 5.58 8.66
C LEU A 14 -13.08 5.63 7.30
N PRO A 15 -14.12 6.45 7.12
CA PRO A 15 -14.86 6.58 5.86
C PRO A 15 -14.10 7.42 4.81
N ILE A 16 -12.82 7.11 4.56
CA ILE A 16 -11.95 7.79 3.59
C ILE A 16 -11.69 6.86 2.41
N ARG A 17 -11.77 7.39 1.18
CA ARG A 17 -11.45 6.70 -0.07
C ARG A 17 -10.56 7.60 -0.94
N ALA A 18 -9.64 6.98 -1.67
CA ALA A 18 -8.86 7.67 -2.69
C ALA A 18 -9.69 7.91 -3.96
N ASP A 19 -9.54 9.08 -4.57
CA ASP A 19 -10.14 9.41 -5.87
C ASP A 19 -9.43 8.67 -7.01
N TYR A 20 -8.12 8.45 -6.85
CA TYR A 20 -7.27 7.77 -7.83
C TYR A 20 -6.46 6.68 -7.14
N VAL A 21 -6.49 5.47 -7.70
CA VAL A 21 -5.78 4.30 -7.20
C VAL A 21 -4.95 3.70 -8.32
N GLY A 22 -3.64 3.60 -8.13
CA GLY A 22 -2.76 2.92 -9.09
C GLY A 22 -3.07 1.43 -9.17
N LYS A 23 -3.07 0.73 -8.03
CA LYS A 23 -3.47 -0.68 -7.93
C LYS A 23 -4.23 -1.00 -6.65
N ASN A 24 -5.30 -1.77 -6.79
CA ASN A 24 -5.98 -2.40 -5.66
C ASN A 24 -5.29 -3.73 -5.35
N VAL A 25 -4.84 -3.90 -4.12
CA VAL A 25 -4.15 -5.11 -3.65
C VAL A 25 -4.87 -5.61 -2.40
N PRO A 26 -5.77 -6.60 -2.51
CA PRO A 26 -6.37 -7.23 -1.35
C PRO A 26 -5.26 -7.82 -0.48
N THR A 27 -5.24 -7.45 0.80
CA THR A 27 -4.27 -7.96 1.78
C THR A 27 -4.98 -8.61 2.96
N SER A 28 -4.26 -9.37 3.78
CA SER A 28 -4.65 -9.70 5.15
C SER A 28 -4.21 -8.59 6.12
N LYS A 29 -4.63 -8.67 7.38
CA LYS A 29 -4.16 -7.73 8.42
C LYS A 29 -2.70 -7.95 8.81
N SER A 30 -2.19 -9.17 8.65
CA SER A 30 -0.80 -9.55 8.93
C SER A 30 0.13 -9.37 7.73
N GLU A 31 -0.39 -8.88 6.60
CA GLU A 31 0.44 -8.51 5.45
C GLU A 31 0.80 -7.02 5.47
N GLN A 32 2.03 -6.72 5.05
CA GLN A 32 2.55 -5.36 4.89
C GLN A 32 2.89 -5.09 3.42
N VAL A 33 2.46 -3.93 2.91
CA VAL A 33 2.88 -3.39 1.61
C VAL A 33 4.13 -2.55 1.82
N LYS A 34 5.21 -2.87 1.10
CA LYS A 34 6.41 -2.02 0.98
C LYS A 34 6.43 -1.39 -0.41
N VAL A 35 6.54 -0.07 -0.45
CA VAL A 35 6.76 0.69 -1.69
C VAL A 35 8.19 1.21 -1.64
N GLU A 36 8.93 0.94 -2.70
CA GLU A 36 10.32 1.35 -2.90
C GLU A 36 10.35 2.20 -4.19
N ILE A 37 10.96 3.38 -4.11
CA ILE A 37 11.07 4.32 -5.23
C ILE A 37 12.54 4.69 -5.45
N ILE A 38 12.93 4.93 -6.71
CA ILE A 38 14.31 5.17 -7.09
C ILE A 38 14.99 6.31 -6.30
N GLU A 39 14.25 7.36 -5.92
CA GLU A 39 14.80 8.51 -5.19
C GLU A 39 15.19 8.21 -3.74
N VAL A 40 14.70 7.10 -3.17
CA VAL A 40 14.90 6.71 -1.77
C VAL A 40 15.59 5.35 -1.64
N ASP A 41 15.31 4.42 -2.56
CA ASP A 41 15.67 3.00 -2.46
C ASP A 41 16.53 2.47 -3.62
N ASP A 42 16.93 3.32 -4.59
CA ASP A 42 17.71 2.97 -5.81
C ASP A 42 17.00 2.05 -6.83
N HIS A 43 15.76 1.63 -6.57
CA HIS A 43 14.91 0.89 -7.52
C HIS A 43 13.43 1.15 -7.30
N ASP A 44 12.62 0.94 -8.35
CA ASP A 44 11.16 1.01 -8.25
C ASP A 44 10.56 -0.38 -8.03
N LYS A 45 9.87 -0.57 -6.90
CA LYS A 45 9.23 -1.85 -6.59
C LYS A 45 8.07 -1.70 -5.59
N VAL A 46 7.05 -2.54 -5.74
CA VAL A 46 6.01 -2.75 -4.73
C VAL A 46 6.02 -4.22 -4.33
N SER A 47 6.18 -4.49 -3.03
CA SER A 47 6.29 -5.85 -2.47
C SER A 47 5.28 -6.08 -1.35
N LEU A 48 4.82 -7.32 -1.20
CA LEU A 48 4.00 -7.79 -0.08
C LEU A 48 4.83 -8.70 0.83
N TYR A 49 4.76 -8.47 2.13
CA TYR A 49 5.44 -9.27 3.15
C TYR A 49 4.43 -9.82 4.15
N GLN A 50 4.56 -11.10 4.48
CA GLN A 50 3.86 -11.71 5.60
C GLN A 50 4.62 -11.37 6.88
N MET A 51 3.95 -10.75 7.86
CA MET A 51 4.54 -10.46 9.16
C MET A 51 4.45 -11.70 10.05
N GLU A 52 5.57 -12.10 10.64
CA GLU A 52 5.60 -13.11 11.71
C GLU A 52 5.19 -12.46 13.04
N GLU A 53 4.27 -13.09 13.77
CA GLU A 53 3.96 -12.69 15.15
C GLU A 53 5.18 -13.02 16.02
N LYS A 54 5.73 -11.99 16.68
CA LYS A 54 6.79 -12.15 17.68
C LYS A 54 6.23 -12.55 19.03
#